data_AF-A0A0F2PU59-F1
#
_entry.id   AF-A0A0F2PU59-F1
#
_cell.length_a   1.000
_cell.length_b   1.000
_cell.length_c   1.000
_cell.angle_alpha   90.00
_cell.angle_beta   90.00
_cell.angle_gamma   90.00
#
_symmetry.space_group_name_H-M   'P 1'
#
loop_
_entity.id
_entity.type
_entity.pdbx_description
1 polymer ?
#
loop_
_entity_poly.entity_id
_entity_poly.type
_entity_poly.pdbx_seq_one_letter_code
_entity_poly.pdbx_strand_id
1 'polypeptide(L)'
;MAKNKRNYRMVLHYRDIQVACPVQLDGKKPVGIILPAFKLPYRKYPVFVYLYAVLLYLSGKSMRTAARETAERFGVPGFSHSTISRTLDALMLKIDGLTAVCPLESELPQAGTGAERAIPATLPGQPSLVVRPRWTDSRKRAAPHLFNVLASLFSSPESGNMLAYQYFIKYGHLLL
;
A
#
# COMPACT_ATOMS: atom_id res chain seq x y z
N MET A 1 -17.94 -23.60 -23.77
CA MET A 1 -17.33 -22.33 -24.25
C MET A 1 -16.35 -21.82 -23.20
N ALA A 2 -15.13 -21.43 -23.58
CA ALA A 2 -14.17 -20.87 -22.63
C ALA A 2 -14.69 -19.50 -22.14
N LYS A 3 -14.76 -19.28 -20.83
CA LYS A 3 -15.17 -17.99 -20.26
C LYS A 3 -14.08 -16.96 -20.56
N ASN A 4 -14.40 -15.98 -21.39
CA ASN A 4 -13.50 -14.88 -21.76
C ASN A 4 -13.38 -13.79 -20.69
N LYS A 5 -14.10 -13.92 -19.56
CA LYS A 5 -14.11 -12.96 -18.47
C LYS A 5 -14.15 -13.68 -17.12
N ARG A 6 -13.45 -13.10 -16.13
CA ARG A 6 -13.51 -13.49 -14.73
C ARG A 6 -14.03 -12.32 -13.90
N ASN A 7 -15.03 -12.59 -13.08
CA ASN A 7 -15.65 -11.56 -12.24
C ASN A 7 -15.02 -11.57 -10.86
N TYR A 8 -14.62 -10.39 -10.38
CA TYR A 8 -14.14 -10.19 -9.03
C TYR A 8 -15.08 -9.26 -8.28
N ARG A 9 -15.40 -9.60 -7.04
CA ARG A 9 -16.19 -8.75 -6.14
C ARG A 9 -15.27 -7.86 -5.32
N MET A 10 -15.72 -6.64 -5.05
CA MET A 10 -15.09 -5.73 -4.11
C MET A 10 -16.11 -4.79 -3.48
N VAL A 11 -15.73 -4.15 -2.38
CA VAL A 11 -16.54 -3.13 -1.70
C VAL A 11 -15.79 -1.81 -1.72
N LEU A 12 -16.48 -0.73 -2.10
CA LEU A 12 -15.98 0.64 -2.01
C LEU A 12 -17.16 1.61 -1.89
N HIS A 13 -17.05 2.62 -1.03
CA HIS A 13 -18.10 3.61 -0.78
C HIS A 13 -19.47 2.98 -0.49
N TYR A 14 -19.50 1.97 0.39
CA TYR A 14 -20.69 1.21 0.77
C TYR A 14 -21.39 0.49 -0.39
N ARG A 15 -20.73 0.31 -1.53
CA ARG A 15 -21.26 -0.40 -2.69
C ARG A 15 -20.49 -1.69 -2.93
N ASP A 16 -21.21 -2.78 -3.14
CA ASP A 16 -20.65 -4.00 -3.73
C ASP A 16 -20.48 -3.79 -5.24
N ILE A 17 -19.24 -3.81 -5.68
CA ILE A 17 -18.83 -3.60 -7.06
C ILE A 17 -18.36 -4.94 -7.63
N GLN A 18 -18.78 -5.25 -8.86
CA GLN A 18 -18.27 -6.37 -9.61
C GLN A 18 -17.38 -5.89 -10.76
N VAL A 19 -16.14 -6.33 -10.77
CA VAL A 19 -15.15 -6.01 -11.80
C VAL A 19 -15.02 -7.20 -12.74
N ALA A 20 -15.44 -7.03 -13.99
CA ALA A 20 -15.24 -8.01 -15.04
C ALA A 20 -13.83 -7.85 -15.63
N CYS A 21 -12.97 -8.83 -15.40
CA CYS A 21 -11.60 -8.86 -15.87
C CYS A 21 -11.48 -9.78 -17.09
N PRO A 22 -10.95 -9.30 -18.24
CA PRO A 22 -10.71 -10.15 -19.40
C PRO A 22 -9.77 -11.31 -19.08
N VAL A 23 -10.04 -12.49 -19.65
CA VAL A 23 -9.18 -13.66 -19.57
C VAL A 23 -8.48 -13.82 -20.92
N GLN A 24 -7.15 -13.81 -20.90
CA GLN A 24 -6.35 -14.11 -22.08
C GLN A 24 -6.37 -15.62 -22.30
N LEU A 25 -6.66 -16.02 -23.55
CA LEU A 25 -6.74 -17.42 -23.96
C LEU A 25 -5.61 -17.72 -24.96
N ASP A 26 -5.03 -18.91 -24.83
CA ASP A 26 -4.23 -19.57 -25.86
C ASP A 26 -5.06 -20.75 -26.40
N GLY A 27 -5.66 -20.56 -27.57
CA GLY A 27 -6.72 -21.42 -28.09
C GLY A 27 -7.92 -21.48 -27.13
N LYS A 28 -8.13 -22.66 -26.50
CA LYS A 28 -9.20 -22.86 -25.49
C LYS A 28 -8.70 -22.78 -24.05
N LYS A 29 -7.39 -22.64 -23.82
CA LYS A 29 -6.77 -22.66 -22.49
C LYS A 29 -6.59 -21.23 -21.96
N PRO A 30 -7.03 -20.92 -20.72
CA PRO A 30 -6.76 -19.64 -20.11
C PRO A 30 -5.28 -19.54 -19.71
N VAL A 31 -4.59 -18.51 -20.18
CA VAL A 31 -3.16 -18.26 -19.91
C VAL A 31 -2.92 -17.05 -19.02
N GLY A 32 -3.88 -16.12 -18.91
CA GLY A 32 -3.71 -14.91 -18.12
C GLY A 32 -5.03 -14.20 -17.82
N ILE A 33 -4.97 -13.23 -16.91
CA ILE A 33 -6.11 -12.38 -16.55
C ILE A 33 -5.62 -10.94 -16.54
N ILE A 34 -6.31 -10.07 -17.27
CA ILE A 34 -6.05 -8.63 -17.27
C ILE A 34 -6.82 -8.02 -16.10
N LEU A 35 -6.08 -7.60 -15.07
CA LEU A 35 -6.63 -6.98 -13.86
C LEU A 35 -6.37 -5.47 -13.87
N PRO A 36 -7.32 -4.64 -13.43
CA PRO A 36 -7.05 -3.23 -13.23
C PRO A 36 -6.08 -3.05 -12.05
N ALA A 37 -5.19 -2.05 -12.15
CA ALA A 37 -4.12 -1.81 -11.17
C ALA A 37 -4.60 -1.67 -9.71
N PHE A 38 -5.80 -1.15 -9.49
CA PHE A 38 -6.37 -0.99 -8.15
C PHE A 38 -6.83 -2.31 -7.52
N LYS A 39 -7.00 -3.38 -8.31
CA LYS A 39 -7.61 -4.64 -7.87
C LYS A 39 -6.56 -5.72 -7.65
N LEU A 40 -6.53 -6.23 -6.42
CA LEU A 40 -5.79 -7.44 -6.09
C LEU A 40 -6.71 -8.67 -6.14
N PRO A 41 -6.28 -9.81 -6.73
CA PRO A 41 -6.99 -11.08 -6.65
C PRO A 41 -7.38 -11.44 -5.21
N TYR A 42 -8.59 -11.96 -5.03
CA TYR A 42 -9.10 -12.44 -3.73
C TYR A 42 -9.11 -11.42 -2.58
N ARG A 43 -8.86 -10.13 -2.86
CA ARG A 43 -9.00 -9.03 -1.88
C ARG A 43 -10.34 -8.33 -2.03
N LYS A 44 -10.97 -8.02 -0.90
CA LYS A 44 -12.30 -7.40 -0.84
C LYS A 44 -12.29 -5.90 -1.17
N TYR A 45 -11.16 -5.21 -0.97
CA TYR A 45 -11.06 -3.76 -1.17
C TYR A 45 -10.02 -3.43 -2.24
N PRO A 46 -10.00 -2.20 -2.80
CA PRO A 46 -8.89 -1.72 -3.60
C PRO A 46 -7.56 -1.71 -2.82
N VAL A 47 -6.43 -1.82 -3.52
CA VAL A 47 -5.10 -1.87 -2.87
C VAL A 47 -4.84 -0.65 -1.99
N PHE A 48 -5.20 0.56 -2.43
CA PHE A 48 -4.96 1.78 -1.68
C PHE A 48 -5.64 1.82 -0.31
N VAL A 49 -6.78 1.15 -0.13
CA VAL A 49 -7.49 1.08 1.16
C VAL A 49 -6.62 0.38 2.20
N TYR A 50 -5.95 -0.72 1.81
CA TYR A 50 -5.04 -1.45 2.69
C TYR A 50 -3.80 -0.62 3.03
N LEU A 51 -3.22 0.04 2.03
CA LEU A 51 -2.01 0.85 2.18
C LEU A 51 -2.27 2.08 3.07
N TYR A 52 -3.38 2.78 2.86
CA TYR A 52 -3.79 3.92 3.67
C TYR A 52 -4.01 3.54 5.14
N ALA A 53 -4.63 2.39 5.40
CA ALA A 53 -4.83 1.91 6.77
C ALA A 53 -3.51 1.64 7.51
N VAL A 54 -2.50 1.12 6.79
CA VAL A 54 -1.13 0.97 7.32
C VAL A 54 -0.50 2.33 7.59
N LEU A 55 -0.63 3.28 6.67
CA LEU A 55 -0.12 4.64 6.85
C LEU A 55 -0.68 5.30 8.13
N LEU A 56 -2.00 5.21 8.36
CA LEU A 56 -2.62 5.71 9.60
C LEU A 56 -2.06 5.05 10.87
N TYR A 57 -1.78 3.75 10.80
CA TYR A 57 -1.17 3.05 11.93
C TYR A 57 0.26 3.52 12.20
N LEU A 58 1.05 3.72 11.13
CA LEU A 58 2.41 4.24 11.21
C LEU A 58 2.44 5.69 11.71
N SER A 59 1.40 6.48 11.47
CA SER A 59 1.26 7.85 11.99
C SER A 59 0.79 7.92 13.46
N GLY A 60 0.88 6.81 14.21
CA GLY A 60 0.63 6.78 15.65
C GLY A 60 -0.74 6.25 16.08
N LYS A 61 -1.71 6.10 15.17
CA LYS A 61 -3.03 5.58 15.54
C LYS A 61 -2.96 4.09 15.91
N SER A 62 -3.78 3.66 16.87
CA SER A 62 -3.93 2.23 17.16
C SER A 62 -4.49 1.51 15.93
N MET A 63 -4.22 0.21 15.74
CA MET A 63 -4.79 -0.52 14.60
C MET A 63 -6.32 -0.52 14.61
N ARG A 64 -6.96 -0.52 15.79
CA ARG A 64 -8.43 -0.43 15.89
C ARG A 64 -8.94 0.93 15.41
N THR A 65 -8.28 2.00 15.85
CA THR A 65 -8.60 3.37 15.43
C THR A 65 -8.38 3.56 13.93
N ALA A 66 -7.22 3.13 13.42
CA ALA A 66 -6.89 3.20 12.00
C ALA A 66 -7.88 2.40 11.14
N ALA A 67 -8.30 1.22 11.59
CA ALA A 67 -9.30 0.41 10.89
C ALA A 67 -10.67 1.11 10.84
N ARG A 68 -11.12 1.70 11.95
CA ARG A 68 -12.37 2.47 12.00
C ARG A 68 -12.33 3.67 11.06
N GLU A 69 -11.27 4.47 11.12
CA GLU A 69 -11.14 5.66 10.25
C GLU A 69 -11.03 5.28 8.76
N THR A 70 -10.37 4.17 8.44
CA THR A 70 -10.33 3.63 7.08
C THR A 70 -11.72 3.18 6.63
N ALA A 71 -12.46 2.49 7.51
CA ALA A 71 -13.82 2.02 7.24
C ALA A 71 -14.77 3.18 6.96
N GLU A 72 -14.71 4.25 7.75
CA GLU A 72 -15.48 5.48 7.57
C GLU A 72 -15.07 6.21 6.29
N ARG A 73 -13.76 6.45 6.09
CA ARG A 73 -13.25 7.23 4.94
C ARG A 73 -13.60 6.61 3.58
N PHE A 74 -13.52 5.28 3.46
CA PHE A 74 -13.74 4.60 2.18
C PHE A 74 -15.07 3.85 2.10
N GLY A 75 -15.92 3.95 3.11
CA GLY A 75 -17.18 3.22 3.18
C GLY A 75 -17.01 1.70 3.12
N VAL A 76 -16.09 1.17 3.94
CA VAL A 76 -15.75 -0.26 4.01
C VAL A 76 -16.00 -0.80 5.42
N PRO A 77 -17.27 -0.95 5.84
CA PRO A 77 -17.63 -1.20 7.25
C PRO A 77 -17.05 -2.49 7.84
N GLY A 78 -16.70 -3.47 7.01
CA GLY A 78 -16.07 -4.73 7.43
C GLY A 78 -14.54 -4.69 7.50
N PHE A 79 -13.90 -3.51 7.50
CA PHE A 79 -12.45 -3.41 7.53
C PHE A 79 -11.90 -3.64 8.95
N SER A 80 -11.06 -4.66 9.13
CA SER A 80 -10.60 -5.10 10.46
C SER A 80 -9.17 -4.67 10.78
N HIS A 81 -8.88 -4.47 12.06
CA HIS A 81 -7.52 -4.23 12.54
C HIS A 81 -6.55 -5.40 12.22
N SER A 82 -7.04 -6.64 12.18
CA SER A 82 -6.25 -7.82 11.77
C SER A 82 -5.85 -7.77 10.29
N THR A 83 -6.58 -7.03 9.46
CA THR A 83 -6.19 -6.75 8.08
C THR A 83 -4.97 -5.83 8.05
N ILE A 84 -4.94 -4.78 8.88
CA ILE A 84 -3.79 -3.87 9.00
C ILE A 84 -2.54 -4.63 9.42
N SER A 85 -2.63 -5.50 10.43
CA SER A 85 -1.47 -6.29 10.88
C SER A 85 -0.89 -7.14 9.74
N ARG A 86 -1.74 -7.92 9.05
CA ARG A 86 -1.30 -8.78 7.94
C ARG A 86 -0.74 -7.98 6.76
N THR A 87 -1.35 -6.85 6.43
CA THR A 87 -0.85 -5.96 5.38
C THR A 87 0.50 -5.36 5.77
N LEU A 88 0.64 -4.88 7.01
CA LEU A 88 1.91 -4.35 7.51
C LEU A 88 3.03 -5.40 7.43
N ASP A 89 2.77 -6.63 7.86
CA ASP A 89 3.75 -7.72 7.80
C ASP A 89 4.16 -8.02 6.36
N ALA A 90 3.19 -8.09 5.43
CA ALA A 90 3.46 -8.30 4.01
C ALA A 90 4.31 -7.17 3.40
N LEU A 91 4.06 -5.92 3.77
CA LEU A 91 4.81 -4.76 3.29
C LEU A 91 6.24 -4.72 3.86
N MET A 92 6.39 -5.05 5.15
CA MET A 92 7.70 -5.10 5.81
C MET A 92 8.62 -6.16 5.19
N LEU A 93 8.07 -7.30 4.79
CA LEU A 93 8.82 -8.34 4.05
C LEU A 93 9.26 -7.89 2.65
N LYS A 94 8.63 -6.86 2.10
CA LYS A 94 8.84 -6.38 0.73
C LYS A 94 9.49 -5.00 0.69
N ILE A 95 10.03 -4.53 1.81
CA ILE A 95 10.48 -3.15 1.97
C ILE A 95 11.60 -2.76 1.01
N ASP A 96 12.56 -3.66 0.79
CA ASP A 96 13.68 -3.41 -0.13
C ASP A 96 13.17 -3.22 -1.56
N GLY A 97 12.19 -4.05 -1.97
CA GLY A 97 11.55 -3.92 -3.27
C GLY A 97 10.72 -2.65 -3.41
N LEU A 98 9.99 -2.27 -2.36
CA LEU A 98 9.21 -1.03 -2.34
C LEU A 98 10.10 0.21 -2.46
N THR A 99 11.22 0.24 -1.73
CA THR A 99 12.18 1.35 -1.76
C THR A 99 12.86 1.47 -3.12
N ALA A 100 13.08 0.35 -3.82
CA ALA A 100 13.64 0.37 -5.17
C ALA A 100 12.63 0.80 -6.25
N VAL A 101 11.33 0.74 -5.99
CA VAL A 101 10.26 1.17 -6.93
C VAL A 101 9.96 2.66 -6.77
N CYS A 102 10.04 3.16 -5.54
CA CYS A 102 9.98 4.57 -5.22
C CYS A 102 11.38 5.03 -4.81
N PRO A 103 12.29 5.32 -5.75
CA PRO A 103 13.52 5.98 -5.39
C PRO A 103 13.12 7.28 -4.69
N LEU A 104 13.38 7.35 -3.38
CA LEU A 104 13.51 8.65 -2.74
C LEU A 104 14.53 9.38 -3.60
N GLU A 105 14.18 10.54 -4.14
CA GLU A 105 15.17 11.48 -4.67
C GLU A 105 16.15 11.74 -3.54
N SER A 106 17.22 10.95 -3.50
CA SER A 106 18.36 11.21 -2.66
C SER A 106 19.12 12.30 -3.41
N GLU A 107 18.71 13.55 -3.22
CA GLU A 107 19.66 14.64 -3.39
C GLU A 107 20.71 14.49 -2.30
N LEU A 108 21.72 13.70 -2.63
CA LEU A 108 23.02 13.66 -1.98
C LEU A 108 23.92 14.55 -2.83
N PRO A 109 24.24 15.79 -2.41
CA PRO A 109 25.52 16.37 -2.77
C PRO A 109 26.57 15.57 -1.98
N GLN A 110 27.41 14.80 -2.69
CA GLN A 110 28.64 14.31 -2.08
C GLN A 110 29.67 15.45 -2.00
N ALA A 111 30.41 15.40 -0.89
CA ALA A 111 31.61 16.14 -0.53
C ALA A 111 31.42 17.55 0.05
N GLY A 112 31.56 17.64 1.39
CA GLY A 112 32.02 18.86 2.05
C GLY A 112 31.43 19.14 3.42
N THR A 113 32.16 18.76 4.47
CA THR A 113 32.22 19.39 5.81
C THR A 113 30.95 19.43 6.70
N GLY A 114 31.15 18.98 7.95
CA GLY A 114 30.12 18.77 8.97
C GLY A 114 29.15 19.94 9.20
N ALA A 115 27.86 19.61 9.20
CA ALA A 115 26.79 20.33 9.87
C ALA A 115 25.67 19.33 10.18
N GLU A 116 24.96 19.56 11.27
CA GLU A 116 23.98 18.69 11.90
C GLU A 116 22.96 18.05 10.95
N ARG A 117 22.60 16.80 11.22
CA ARG A 117 21.53 16.05 10.54
C ARG A 117 20.20 16.82 10.62
N ALA A 118 19.87 17.57 9.58
CA ALA A 118 18.51 18.05 9.36
C ALA A 118 17.63 16.88 8.91
N ILE A 119 16.77 16.42 9.82
CA ILE A 119 15.56 15.68 9.49
C ILE A 119 14.76 16.57 8.52
N PRO A 120 14.24 16.06 7.38
CA PRO A 120 13.43 16.88 6.48
C PRO A 120 12.30 17.51 7.29
N ALA A 121 12.28 18.84 7.32
CA ALA A 121 11.39 19.63 8.15
C ALA A 121 9.94 19.27 7.82
N THR A 122 9.30 18.54 8.72
CA THR A 122 7.87 18.27 8.69
C THR A 122 7.15 19.63 8.65
N LEU A 123 6.43 19.92 7.57
CA LEU A 123 5.54 21.07 7.55
C LEU A 123 4.55 20.95 8.72
N PRO A 124 4.30 22.03 9.47
CA PRO A 124 3.41 21.99 10.62
C PRO A 124 2.01 21.51 10.19
N GLY A 125 1.55 20.41 10.80
CA GLY A 125 0.25 19.80 10.51
C GLY A 125 0.28 18.50 9.71
N GLN A 126 1.42 18.08 9.15
CA GLN A 126 1.51 16.77 8.51
C GLN A 126 1.69 15.64 9.54
N PRO A 127 0.99 14.49 9.36
CA PRO A 127 1.20 13.33 10.21
C PRO A 127 2.65 12.86 10.13
N SER A 128 3.28 12.60 11.27
CA SER A 128 4.64 12.08 11.35
C SER A 128 4.66 10.59 11.70
N LEU A 129 5.74 9.90 11.35
CA LEU A 129 5.97 8.53 11.80
C LEU A 129 6.03 8.48 13.33
N VAL A 130 5.35 7.49 13.92
CA VAL A 130 5.46 7.17 15.35
C VAL A 130 6.04 5.77 15.52
N VAL A 131 7.30 5.72 15.95
CA VAL A 131 7.99 4.46 16.24
C VAL A 131 7.51 3.92 17.58
N ARG A 132 7.07 2.65 17.61
CA ARG A 132 6.55 2.03 18.83
C ARG A 132 7.64 1.25 19.56
N PRO A 133 7.74 1.33 20.91
CA PRO A 133 8.79 0.65 21.67
C PRO A 133 8.84 -0.88 21.47
N ARG A 134 7.66 -1.51 21.36
CA ARG A 134 7.50 -2.97 21.22
C ARG A 134 7.80 -3.51 19.82
N TRP A 135 8.18 -2.67 18.87
CA TRP A 135 8.57 -3.15 17.55
C TRP A 135 9.95 -3.81 17.59
N THR A 136 10.11 -4.86 16.79
CA THR A 136 11.42 -5.47 16.53
C THR A 136 12.35 -4.47 15.85
N ASP A 137 13.66 -4.66 15.97
CA ASP A 137 14.63 -3.74 15.36
C ASP A 137 14.55 -3.74 13.82
N SER A 138 14.19 -4.88 13.22
CA SER A 138 13.88 -4.95 11.78
C SER A 138 12.72 -4.02 11.41
N ARG A 139 11.63 -4.05 12.19
CA ARG A 139 10.47 -3.18 11.94
C ARG A 139 10.78 -1.72 12.21
N LYS A 140 11.56 -1.40 13.24
CA LYS A 140 12.02 -0.03 13.53
C LYS A 140 12.86 0.53 12.38
N ARG A 141 13.72 -0.29 11.76
CA ARG A 141 14.53 0.11 10.59
C ARG A 141 13.69 0.27 9.31
N ALA A 142 12.75 -0.62 9.07
CA ALA A 142 11.93 -0.59 7.85
C ALA A 142 10.80 0.47 7.88
N ALA A 143 10.29 0.82 9.06
CA ALA A 143 9.15 1.72 9.19
C ALA A 143 9.35 3.14 8.63
N PRO A 144 10.51 3.81 8.79
CA PRO A 144 10.79 5.08 8.12
C PRO A 144 10.66 5.01 6.60
N HIS A 145 11.27 3.99 5.98
CA HIS A 145 11.18 3.80 4.54
C HIS A 145 9.74 3.56 4.09
N LEU A 146 9.02 2.68 4.80
CA LEU A 146 7.64 2.38 4.46
C LEU A 146 6.75 3.61 4.63
N PHE A 147 6.95 4.39 5.69
CA PHE A 147 6.20 5.62 5.93
C PHE A 147 6.41 6.63 4.81
N ASN A 148 7.66 6.84 4.38
CA ASN A 148 7.98 7.76 3.30
C ASN A 148 7.37 7.33 1.97
N VAL A 149 7.46 6.04 1.62
CA VAL A 149 6.83 5.48 0.40
C VAL A 149 5.31 5.70 0.42
N LEU A 150 4.68 5.57 1.58
CA LEU A 150 3.24 5.71 1.72
C LEU A 150 2.76 7.15 1.97
N ALA A 151 3.65 8.11 2.25
CA ALA A 151 3.26 9.43 2.74
C ALA A 151 2.30 10.19 1.80
N SER A 152 2.45 10.02 0.47
CA SER A 152 1.58 10.65 -0.52
C SER A 152 0.11 10.22 -0.41
N LEU A 153 -0.18 9.06 0.20
CA LEU A 153 -1.54 8.55 0.37
C LEU A 153 -2.37 9.37 1.36
N PHE A 154 -1.75 10.24 2.18
CA PHE A 154 -2.53 11.19 3.00
C PHE A 154 -3.35 12.15 2.12
N SER A 155 -2.72 12.67 1.07
CA SER A 155 -3.31 13.63 0.14
C SER A 155 -4.05 12.96 -1.01
N SER A 156 -3.47 11.88 -1.56
CA SER A 156 -4.06 11.12 -2.67
C SER A 156 -3.96 9.62 -2.39
N PRO A 157 -4.94 9.02 -1.69
CA PRO A 157 -4.94 7.59 -1.41
C PRO A 157 -4.78 6.74 -2.67
N GLU A 158 -5.40 7.15 -3.77
CA GLU A 158 -5.41 6.45 -5.06
C GLU A 158 -4.01 6.30 -5.67
N SER A 159 -3.03 7.13 -5.26
CA SER A 159 -1.62 6.96 -5.65
C SER A 159 -1.06 5.60 -5.26
N GLY A 160 -1.63 4.95 -4.23
CA GLY A 160 -1.32 3.58 -3.85
C GLY A 160 -1.58 2.54 -4.95
N ASN A 161 -2.45 2.85 -5.93
CA ASN A 161 -2.64 2.01 -7.12
C ASN A 161 -1.40 2.01 -8.00
N MET A 162 -0.78 3.18 -8.18
CA MET A 162 0.42 3.32 -8.99
C MET A 162 1.60 2.59 -8.33
N LEU A 163 1.73 2.72 -7.00
CA LEU A 163 2.73 1.97 -6.24
C LEU A 163 2.58 0.45 -6.45
N ALA A 164 1.37 -0.08 -6.32
CA ALA A 164 1.11 -1.50 -6.52
C ALA A 164 1.39 -1.95 -7.97
N TYR A 165 1.04 -1.11 -8.95
CA TYR A 165 1.31 -1.36 -10.36
C TYR A 165 2.81 -1.37 -10.67
N GLN A 166 3.55 -0.34 -10.26
CA GLN A 166 4.99 -0.26 -10.49
C GLN A 166 5.73 -1.42 -9.83
N TYR A 167 5.30 -1.81 -8.62
CA TYR A 167 5.85 -2.98 -7.94
C TYR A 167 5.61 -4.28 -8.73
N PHE A 168 4.39 -4.47 -9.26
CA PHE A 168 4.07 -5.61 -10.11
C PHE A 168 4.89 -5.61 -11.41
N ILE A 169 5.04 -4.48 -12.09
CA ILE A 169 5.83 -4.38 -13.32
C ILE A 169 7.29 -4.72 -13.07
N LYS A 170 7.87 -4.29 -11.95
CA LYS A 170 9.28 -4.54 -11.62
C LYS A 170 9.57 -5.98 -11.18
N TYR A 171 8.68 -6.58 -10.39
CA TYR A 171 8.93 -7.88 -9.74
C TYR A 171 8.09 -9.05 -10.26
N GLY A 172 7.10 -8.80 -11.13
CA GLY A 172 6.23 -9.81 -11.71
C GLY A 172 5.23 -10.44 -10.72
N HIS A 173 5.11 -9.90 -9.51
CA HIS A 173 4.20 -10.40 -8.49
C HIS A 173 3.52 -9.29 -7.69
N LEU A 174 2.40 -9.63 -7.04
CA LEU A 174 1.54 -8.67 -6.36
C LEU A 174 2.15 -8.13 -5.07
N LEU A 175 1.84 -6.88 -4.75
CA LEU A 175 2.30 -6.22 -3.53
C LEU A 175 1.71 -6.85 -2.26
N LEU A 176 0.42 -7.22 -2.25
CA LEU A 176 -0.29 -7.77 -1.09
C LEU A 176 -1.05 -9.06 -1.41
#